data_AF-A0A034W1X5-F1
#
_entry.id   AF-A0A034W1X5-F1
#
_cell.length_a   1.000
_cell.length_b   1.000
_cell.length_c   1.000
_cell.angle_alpha   90.00
_cell.angle_beta   90.00
_cell.angle_gamma   90.00
#
_symmetry.space_group_name_H-M   'P 1'
#
loop_
_entity.id
_entity.type
_entity.pdbx_description
1 polymer ?
#
loop_
_entity_poly.entity_id
_entity_poly.type
_entity_poly.pdbx_seq_one_letter_code
_entity_poly.pdbx_strand_id
1 'polypeptide(L)'
;LNFVVQSHKETIVEFMRSELLADDTEQFIEKIMEDYLRYRDNFEIYIQTMISQVLDPSFFLEITREKDEYFLGSVRIIDSIMDNCKRKLLSITPWTRSIIVSIETYPKCHVFTEWGQNNLTQKNCGGCHQPGISVRFLLFGNPYHANTMQPVPVDTRLACEKDILLCRICAARADIFHKIAHEKYNLYIHCSSRVGEQQQEYPGKSSTEILNDLLAEHNWVDELFRNMRNSWAEVESLERQKRFREVSQ
;
A
#
# COMPACT_ATOMS: atom_id res chain seq x y z
N LEU A 1 -32.58 -3.08 -41.88
CA LEU A 1 -31.16 -3.49 -41.81
C LEU A 1 -30.32 -2.22 -41.70
N ASN A 2 -30.00 -1.78 -40.48
CA ASN A 2 -29.07 -0.66 -40.29
C ASN A 2 -27.68 -1.25 -40.08
N PHE A 3 -26.83 -1.08 -41.07
CA PHE A 3 -25.41 -1.40 -40.95
C PHE A 3 -24.73 -0.28 -40.17
N VAL A 4 -24.27 -0.58 -38.95
CA VAL A 4 -23.31 0.27 -38.25
C VAL A 4 -21.94 -0.09 -38.80
N VAL A 5 -21.43 0.73 -39.72
CA VAL A 5 -20.03 0.65 -40.14
C VAL A 5 -19.22 1.40 -39.09
N GLN A 6 -18.68 0.65 -38.13
CA GLN A 6 -17.68 1.17 -37.21
C GLN A 6 -16.38 1.37 -38.01
N SER A 7 -15.91 2.61 -38.08
CA SER A 7 -14.76 3.01 -38.90
C SER A 7 -13.47 2.39 -38.36
N HIS A 8 -12.89 1.44 -39.12
CA HIS A 8 -11.61 0.77 -38.81
C HIS A 8 -10.45 1.76 -38.56
N LYS A 9 -10.53 3.00 -39.06
CA LYS A 9 -9.50 4.03 -38.84
C LYS A 9 -9.56 4.64 -37.44
N GLU A 10 -10.75 4.87 -36.88
CA GLU A 10 -10.88 5.38 -35.51
C GLU A 10 -10.39 4.36 -34.49
N THR A 11 -10.70 3.09 -34.71
CA THR A 11 -10.30 1.98 -33.83
C THR A 11 -8.77 1.83 -33.75
N ILE A 12 -8.07 1.93 -34.89
CA ILE A 12 -6.60 1.87 -34.91
C ILE A 12 -5.99 3.05 -34.15
N VAL A 13 -6.49 4.27 -34.37
CA VAL A 13 -5.92 5.48 -33.74
C VAL A 13 -6.14 5.48 -32.23
N GLU A 14 -7.32 5.07 -31.76
CA GLU A 14 -7.62 4.97 -30.33
C GLU A 14 -6.74 3.90 -29.65
N PHE A 15 -6.54 2.76 -30.31
CA PHE A 15 -5.67 1.70 -29.83
C PHE A 15 -4.20 2.16 -29.74
N MET A 16 -3.65 2.75 -30.80
CA MET A 16 -2.28 3.26 -30.80
C MET A 16 -2.07 4.35 -29.74
N ARG A 17 -3.05 5.24 -29.55
CA ARG A 17 -3.00 6.25 -28.50
C ARG A 17 -3.01 5.62 -27.10
N SER A 18 -3.81 4.57 -26.90
CA SER A 18 -3.84 3.83 -25.65
C SER A 18 -2.51 3.13 -25.35
N GLU A 19 -1.87 2.51 -26.36
CA GLU A 19 -0.56 1.87 -26.20
C GLU A 19 0.54 2.89 -25.88
N LEU A 20 0.58 4.03 -26.59
CA LEU A 20 1.55 5.09 -26.30
C LEU A 20 1.40 5.67 -24.90
N LEU A 21 0.17 5.80 -24.39
CA LEU A 21 -0.09 6.26 -23.03
C LEU A 21 0.30 5.20 -21.97
N ALA A 22 0.17 3.92 -22.29
CA ALA A 22 0.59 2.82 -21.42
C ALA A 22 2.12 2.77 -21.31
N ASP A 23 2.82 2.87 -22.44
CA ASP A 23 4.29 2.91 -22.51
C ASP A 23 4.89 4.12 -21.75
N ASP A 24 4.33 5.32 -21.92
CA ASP A 24 4.72 6.50 -21.14
C ASP A 24 4.45 6.34 -19.62
N THR A 25 3.41 5.58 -19.25
CA THR A 25 3.10 5.30 -17.84
C THR A 25 4.11 4.32 -17.24
N GLU A 26 4.47 3.26 -17.96
CA GLU A 26 5.44 2.26 -17.53
C GLU A 26 6.84 2.87 -17.37
N GLN A 27 7.31 3.60 -18.39
CA GLN A 27 8.60 4.32 -18.32
C GLN A 27 8.65 5.34 -17.18
N PHE A 28 7.52 6.01 -16.89
CA PHE A 28 7.44 6.91 -15.74
C PHE A 28 7.55 6.15 -14.41
N ILE A 29 6.88 5.01 -14.27
CA ILE A 29 6.95 4.18 -13.06
C ILE A 29 8.39 3.69 -12.85
N GLU A 30 9.03 3.15 -13.89
CA GLU A 30 10.43 2.67 -13.82
C GLU A 30 11.39 3.76 -13.33
N LYS A 31 11.31 4.94 -13.94
CA LYS A 31 12.12 6.10 -13.54
C LYS A 31 11.92 6.45 -12.06
N ILE A 32 10.68 6.50 -11.59
CA ILE A 32 10.38 6.81 -10.19
C ILE A 32 10.90 5.70 -9.27
N MET A 33 10.78 4.43 -9.67
CA MET A 33 11.35 3.31 -8.92
C MET A 33 12.88 3.42 -8.79
N GLU A 34 13.57 3.85 -9.84
CA GLU A 34 15.01 4.14 -9.82
C GLU A 34 15.35 5.29 -8.85
N ASP A 35 14.60 6.40 -8.91
CA ASP A 35 14.80 7.55 -8.00
C ASP A 35 14.69 7.13 -6.52
N TYR A 36 13.80 6.18 -6.21
CA TYR A 36 13.65 5.66 -4.84
C TYR A 36 14.77 4.72 -4.39
N LEU A 37 15.68 4.26 -5.27
CA LEU A 37 16.84 3.45 -4.86
C LEU A 37 17.72 4.16 -3.84
N ARG A 38 17.74 5.50 -3.84
CA ARG A 38 18.49 6.31 -2.87
C ARG A 38 18.10 6.08 -1.41
N TYR A 39 16.95 5.44 -1.16
CA TYR A 39 16.47 5.12 0.19
C TYR A 39 16.83 3.70 0.64
N ARG A 40 17.68 3.00 -0.10
CA ARG A 40 18.08 1.61 0.17
C ARG A 40 18.59 1.41 1.61
N ASP A 41 19.61 2.17 2.01
CA ASP A 41 20.21 2.02 3.35
C ASP A 41 19.19 2.31 4.46
N ASN A 42 18.32 3.30 4.25
CA ASN A 42 17.24 3.61 5.19
C ASN A 42 16.25 2.45 5.30
N PHE A 43 15.94 1.78 4.18
CA PHE A 43 15.05 0.63 4.18
C PHE A 43 15.67 -0.57 4.89
N GLU A 44 16.97 -0.84 4.71
CA GLU A 44 17.66 -1.93 5.42
C GLU A 44 17.64 -1.72 6.93
N ILE A 45 17.93 -0.49 7.40
CA ILE A 45 17.83 -0.13 8.83
C ILE A 45 16.38 -0.22 9.32
N TYR A 46 15.41 0.09 8.45
CA TYR A 46 13.98 -0.06 8.77
C TYR A 46 13.61 -1.53 9.02
N ILE A 47 14.07 -2.45 8.16
CA ILE A 47 13.88 -3.90 8.34
C ILE A 47 14.61 -4.39 9.58
N GLN A 48 15.86 -3.96 9.80
CA GLN A 48 16.60 -4.26 11.02
C GLN A 48 15.83 -3.83 12.27
N THR A 49 15.23 -2.63 12.26
CA THR A 49 14.38 -2.13 13.35
C THR A 49 13.20 -3.07 13.61
N MET A 50 12.54 -3.56 12.56
CA MET A 50 11.40 -4.47 12.68
C MET A 50 11.83 -5.84 13.23
N ILE A 51 12.91 -6.41 12.71
CA ILE A 51 13.44 -7.70 13.18
C ILE A 51 13.87 -7.58 14.65
N SER A 52 14.57 -6.51 15.02
CA SER A 52 14.96 -6.24 16.41
C SER A 52 13.73 -6.10 17.33
N GLN A 53 12.67 -5.42 16.89
CA GLN A 53 11.42 -5.32 17.65
C GLN A 53 10.68 -6.66 17.81
N VAL A 54 10.81 -7.58 16.85
CA VAL A 54 10.28 -8.94 16.97
C VAL A 54 11.09 -9.76 17.97
N LEU A 55 12.43 -9.69 17.88
CA LEU A 55 13.35 -10.43 18.74
C LEU A 55 13.34 -9.92 20.19
N ASP A 56 13.16 -8.61 20.37
CA ASP A 56 13.00 -7.95 21.67
C ASP A 56 11.86 -6.91 21.63
N PRO A 57 10.71 -7.18 22.27
CA PRO A 57 9.59 -6.26 22.33
C PRO A 57 9.88 -4.90 22.99
N SER A 58 10.95 -4.76 23.80
CA SER A 58 11.37 -3.46 24.35
C SER A 58 12.17 -2.60 23.38
N PHE A 59 12.70 -3.16 22.30
CA PHE A 59 13.66 -2.49 21.43
C PHE A 59 13.20 -1.10 20.97
N PHE A 60 11.99 -0.98 20.42
CA PHE A 60 11.47 0.30 19.91
C PHE A 60 11.32 1.34 21.02
N LEU A 61 10.94 0.91 22.23
CA LEU A 61 10.84 1.78 23.39
C LEU A 61 12.22 2.30 23.81
N GLU A 62 13.24 1.43 23.78
CA GLU A 62 14.61 1.77 24.16
C GLU A 62 15.23 2.76 23.18
N ILE A 63 15.19 2.48 21.87
CA ILE A 63 15.72 3.41 20.85
C ILE A 63 14.99 4.77 20.88
N THR A 64 13.69 4.78 21.21
CA THR A 64 12.91 6.02 21.36
C THR A 64 13.35 6.81 22.60
N ARG A 65 13.51 6.13 23.74
CA ARG A 65 13.95 6.73 25.01
C ARG A 65 15.36 7.31 24.87
N GLU A 66 16.24 6.58 24.20
CA GLU A 66 17.65 6.94 24.03
C GLU A 66 17.88 7.91 22.87
N LYS A 67 16.84 8.15 22.06
CA LYS A 67 16.90 8.97 20.84
C LYS A 67 17.99 8.46 19.91
N ASP A 68 18.01 7.15 19.68
CA ASP A 68 18.98 6.53 18.78
C ASP A 68 18.67 6.93 17.33
N GLU A 69 19.43 7.92 16.85
CA GLU A 69 19.23 8.51 15.53
C GLU A 69 19.65 7.58 14.39
N TYR A 70 20.41 6.52 14.67
CA TYR A 70 20.70 5.49 13.66
C TYR A 70 19.41 4.81 13.21
N PHE A 71 18.61 4.31 14.16
CA PHE A 71 17.32 3.68 13.84
C PHE A 71 16.22 4.69 13.55
N LEU A 72 16.05 5.68 14.44
CA LEU A 72 14.93 6.63 14.35
C LEU A 72 15.03 7.53 13.11
N GLY A 73 16.24 7.86 12.65
CA GLY A 73 16.47 8.62 11.43
C GLY A 73 15.85 7.93 10.22
N SER A 74 16.21 6.68 9.99
CA SER A 74 15.69 5.88 8.88
C SER A 74 14.20 5.57 9.02
N VAL A 75 13.72 5.29 10.24
CA VAL A 75 12.27 5.12 10.49
C VAL A 75 11.48 6.35 10.05
N ARG A 76 11.91 7.55 10.45
CA ARG A 76 11.22 8.79 10.07
C ARG A 76 11.26 9.06 8.57
N ILE A 77 12.37 8.75 7.89
CA ILE A 77 12.48 8.93 6.44
C ILE A 77 11.46 8.05 5.72
N ILE A 78 11.42 6.76 6.02
CA ILE A 78 10.52 5.80 5.36
C ILE A 78 9.05 6.09 5.72
N ASP A 79 8.75 6.38 7.00
CA ASP A 79 7.40 6.77 7.44
C ASP A 79 6.92 8.04 6.72
N SER A 80 7.81 9.03 6.53
CA SER A 80 7.48 10.28 5.81
C SER A 80 7.16 10.05 4.33
N ILE A 81 7.84 9.11 3.66
CA ILE A 81 7.52 8.73 2.27
C ILE A 81 6.12 8.12 2.21
N MET A 82 5.80 7.17 3.10
CA MET A 82 4.47 6.55 3.15
C MET A 82 3.38 7.58 3.45
N ASP A 83 3.60 8.48 4.40
CA ASP A 83 2.66 9.56 4.70
C ASP A 83 2.48 10.52 3.53
N ASN A 84 3.54 10.79 2.76
CA ASN A 84 3.46 11.58 1.54
C ASN A 84 2.63 10.87 0.46
N CYS A 85 2.85 9.58 0.24
CA CYS A 85 2.05 8.77 -0.67
C CYS A 85 0.56 8.78 -0.27
N LYS A 86 0.24 8.59 1.01
CA LYS A 86 -1.13 8.72 1.52
C LYS A 86 -1.73 10.09 1.20
N ARG A 87 -1.02 11.19 1.48
CA ARG A 87 -1.50 12.56 1.17
C ARG A 87 -1.77 12.75 -0.32
N LYS A 88 -0.90 12.23 -1.19
CA LYS A 88 -1.09 12.28 -2.65
C LYS A 88 -2.32 11.49 -3.11
N LEU A 89 -2.52 10.27 -2.60
CA LEU A 89 -3.72 9.50 -2.91
C LEU A 89 -4.99 10.20 -2.47
N LEU A 90 -5.01 10.75 -1.25
CA LEU A 90 -6.15 11.48 -0.71
C LEU A 90 -6.43 12.79 -1.46
N SER A 91 -5.41 13.44 -2.04
CA SER A 91 -5.63 14.64 -2.87
C SER A 91 -6.30 14.32 -4.20
N ILE A 92 -6.20 13.06 -4.67
CA ILE A 92 -6.76 12.60 -5.94
C ILE A 92 -8.04 11.77 -5.80
N THR A 93 -8.46 11.43 -4.58
CA THR A 93 -9.68 10.66 -4.29
C THR A 93 -10.70 11.45 -3.48
N PRO A 94 -11.97 11.53 -3.91
CA PRO A 94 -13.02 12.25 -3.18
C PRO A 94 -13.66 11.40 -2.06
N TRP A 95 -12.87 10.61 -1.33
CA TRP A 95 -13.40 9.71 -0.30
C TRP A 95 -13.88 10.43 0.95
N THR A 96 -14.91 9.86 1.58
CA THR A 96 -15.39 10.36 2.88
C THR A 96 -14.40 10.02 3.99
N ARG A 97 -14.44 10.79 5.08
CA ARG A 97 -13.63 10.52 6.27
C ARG A 97 -13.88 9.11 6.83
N SER A 98 -15.12 8.62 6.78
CA SER A 98 -15.50 7.27 7.22
C SER A 98 -14.70 6.20 6.49
N ILE A 99 -14.63 6.28 5.15
CA ILE A 99 -13.87 5.33 4.32
C ILE A 99 -12.38 5.39 4.65
N ILE A 100 -11.81 6.58 4.75
CA ILE A 100 -10.38 6.77 5.04
C ILE A 100 -10.02 6.15 6.38
N VAL A 101 -10.75 6.50 7.44
CA VAL A 101 -10.54 5.96 8.79
C VAL A 101 -10.73 4.45 8.81
N SER A 102 -11.72 3.92 8.09
CA SER A 102 -11.95 2.47 8.00
C SER A 102 -10.77 1.75 7.39
N ILE A 103 -10.27 2.26 6.25
CA ILE A 103 -9.12 1.67 5.57
C ILE A 103 -7.88 1.74 6.47
N GLU A 104 -7.60 2.86 7.15
CA GLU A 104 -6.44 2.98 8.05
C GLU A 104 -6.57 2.17 9.35
N THR A 105 -7.77 1.76 9.73
CA THR A 105 -8.02 1.02 10.98
C THR A 105 -7.80 -0.49 10.84
N TYR A 106 -8.13 -1.05 9.68
CA TYR A 106 -8.24 -2.51 9.49
C TYR A 106 -7.15 -3.05 8.55
N PRO A 107 -6.13 -3.76 9.09
CA PRO A 107 -4.93 -4.13 8.33
C PRO A 107 -5.14 -5.15 7.22
N LYS A 108 -6.31 -5.78 7.14
CA LYS A 108 -6.60 -6.79 6.12
C LYS A 108 -7.79 -6.37 5.29
N CYS A 109 -7.73 -6.67 4.01
CA CYS A 109 -8.81 -6.43 3.07
C CYS A 109 -9.02 -7.64 2.16
N HIS A 110 -10.22 -7.77 1.62
CA HIS A 110 -10.54 -8.70 0.54
C HIS A 110 -11.32 -7.94 -0.54
N VAL A 111 -10.88 -8.10 -1.77
CA VAL A 111 -11.41 -7.38 -2.93
C VAL A 111 -12.20 -8.34 -3.80
N PHE A 112 -13.52 -8.24 -3.76
CA PHE A 112 -14.40 -9.05 -4.62
C PHE A 112 -14.66 -8.31 -5.93
N THR A 113 -14.15 -8.87 -7.03
CA THR A 113 -14.32 -8.34 -8.40
C THR A 113 -15.48 -8.97 -9.15
N GLU A 114 -15.91 -10.17 -8.75
CA GLU A 114 -17.04 -10.89 -9.32
C GLU A 114 -18.23 -10.84 -8.35
N TRP A 115 -19.23 -10.02 -8.68
CA TRP A 115 -20.49 -9.97 -7.95
C TRP A 115 -21.64 -10.16 -8.93
N GLY A 116 -22.50 -11.16 -8.67
CA GLY A 116 -23.68 -11.43 -9.49
C GLY A 116 -24.52 -10.16 -9.68
N GLN A 117 -24.88 -9.85 -10.93
CA GLN A 117 -25.45 -8.58 -11.40
C GLN A 117 -26.82 -8.18 -10.82
N ASN A 118 -27.27 -8.77 -9.72
CA ASN A 118 -28.61 -8.56 -9.23
C ASN A 118 -28.65 -7.33 -8.30
N ASN A 119 -29.23 -6.24 -8.80
CA ASN A 119 -29.66 -5.02 -8.08
C ASN A 119 -28.60 -3.96 -7.69
N LEU A 120 -27.36 -4.05 -8.18
CA LEU A 120 -26.29 -3.09 -7.83
C LEU A 120 -26.15 -1.89 -8.77
N THR A 121 -26.78 -1.90 -9.95
CA THR A 121 -26.79 -0.78 -10.90
C THR A 121 -27.49 0.48 -10.38
N GLN A 122 -28.24 0.36 -9.28
CA GLN A 122 -28.95 1.48 -8.63
C GLN A 122 -28.17 2.13 -7.47
N LYS A 123 -27.02 1.56 -7.06
CA LYS A 123 -26.22 2.11 -5.97
C LYS A 123 -25.07 2.95 -6.53
N ASN A 124 -24.73 4.01 -5.80
CA ASN A 124 -23.60 4.87 -6.12
C ASN A 124 -22.32 4.34 -5.47
N CYS A 125 -21.18 4.57 -6.12
CA CYS A 125 -19.86 4.30 -5.55
C CYS A 125 -19.70 5.03 -4.22
N GLY A 126 -19.36 4.32 -3.14
CA GLY A 126 -19.11 4.93 -1.83
C GLY A 126 -17.93 5.91 -1.83
N GLY A 127 -17.00 5.74 -2.80
CA GLY A 127 -15.85 6.61 -2.95
C GLY A 127 -16.13 7.92 -3.67
N CYS A 128 -16.69 7.88 -4.89
CA CYS A 128 -16.87 9.07 -5.73
C CYS A 128 -18.33 9.52 -5.91
N HIS A 129 -19.28 8.81 -5.30
CA HIS A 129 -20.72 9.04 -5.40
C HIS A 129 -21.29 8.99 -6.82
N GLN A 130 -20.49 8.58 -7.81
CA GLN A 130 -20.95 8.35 -9.18
C GLN A 130 -21.69 7.01 -9.28
N PRO A 131 -22.67 6.89 -10.19
CA PRO A 131 -23.34 5.63 -10.45
C PRO A 131 -22.35 4.61 -11.00
N GLY A 132 -22.61 3.34 -10.72
CA GLY A 132 -21.76 2.23 -11.18
C GLY A 132 -20.84 1.71 -10.09
N ILE A 133 -21.17 0.52 -9.60
CA ILE A 133 -20.38 -0.25 -8.65
C ILE A 133 -19.84 -1.47 -9.38
N SER A 134 -18.61 -1.85 -9.06
CA SER A 134 -17.98 -3.03 -9.66
C SER A 134 -17.20 -3.87 -8.66
N VAL A 135 -16.88 -3.32 -7.48
CA VAL A 135 -16.00 -3.96 -6.53
C VAL A 135 -16.58 -3.83 -5.12
N ARG A 136 -16.58 -4.92 -4.36
CA ARG A 136 -16.82 -4.89 -2.92
C ARG A 136 -15.48 -5.03 -2.20
N PHE A 137 -15.16 -4.04 -1.37
CA PHE A 137 -13.95 -3.95 -0.58
C PHE A 137 -14.29 -4.27 0.88
N LEU A 138 -13.92 -5.46 1.34
CA LEU A 138 -14.23 -5.94 2.69
C LEU A 138 -13.01 -5.82 3.60
N LEU A 139 -13.10 -4.97 4.62
CA LEU A 139 -12.06 -4.71 5.62
C LEU A 139 -12.23 -5.61 6.86
N PHE A 140 -11.12 -6.15 7.37
CA PHE A 140 -11.10 -7.03 8.54
C PHE A 140 -9.72 -7.04 9.23
N GLY A 141 -9.60 -7.85 10.29
CA GLY A 141 -8.43 -7.86 11.18
C GLY A 141 -8.65 -7.00 12.42
N ASN A 142 -7.69 -7.05 13.33
CA ASN A 142 -7.69 -6.25 14.55
C ASN A 142 -6.86 -4.98 14.32
N PRO A 143 -7.33 -3.81 14.81
CA PRO A 143 -6.50 -2.61 14.85
C PRO A 143 -5.21 -2.88 15.63
N TYR A 144 -4.18 -2.08 15.38
CA TYR A 144 -2.87 -2.25 16.01
C TYR A 144 -2.25 -0.92 16.41
N HIS A 145 -1.31 -0.96 17.35
CA HIS A 145 -0.56 0.21 17.78
C HIS A 145 0.58 0.51 16.79
N ALA A 146 0.68 1.75 16.31
CA ALA A 146 1.57 2.12 15.19
C ALA A 146 3.08 1.92 15.45
N ASN A 147 3.50 1.86 16.71
CA ASN A 147 4.91 1.65 17.07
C ASN A 147 5.23 0.20 17.40
N THR A 148 4.35 -0.49 18.12
CA THR A 148 4.62 -1.84 18.66
C THR A 148 4.01 -2.95 17.80
N MET A 149 3.15 -2.58 16.85
CA MET A 149 2.37 -3.49 16.00
C MET A 149 1.49 -4.49 16.75
N GLN A 150 1.32 -4.28 18.06
CA GLN A 150 0.49 -5.12 18.89
C GLN A 150 -0.99 -4.81 18.66
N PRO A 151 -1.88 -5.82 18.69
CA PRO A 151 -3.31 -5.60 18.59
C PRO A 151 -3.83 -4.65 19.68
N VAL A 152 -4.73 -3.75 19.29
CA VAL A 152 -5.44 -2.85 20.21
C VAL A 152 -6.95 -3.06 20.09
N PRO A 153 -7.74 -2.80 21.15
CA PRO A 153 -9.19 -2.90 21.08
C PRO A 153 -9.77 -1.93 20.05
N VAL A 154 -10.88 -2.34 19.42
CA VAL A 154 -11.60 -1.49 18.47
C VAL A 154 -12.18 -0.28 19.19
N ASP A 155 -11.85 0.92 18.73
CA ASP A 155 -12.48 2.15 19.22
C ASP A 155 -13.90 2.25 18.65
N THR A 156 -14.89 1.93 19.47
CA THR A 156 -16.32 1.95 19.11
C THR A 156 -16.86 3.34 18.79
N ARG A 157 -16.11 4.40 19.09
CA ARG A 157 -16.47 5.79 18.73
C ARG A 157 -16.17 6.11 17.27
N LEU A 158 -15.30 5.33 16.62
CA LEU A 158 -15.02 5.49 15.20
C LEU A 158 -16.15 4.90 14.37
N ALA A 159 -16.77 5.73 13.54
CA ALA A 159 -17.68 5.25 12.52
C ALA A 159 -16.85 4.59 11.40
N CYS A 160 -16.70 3.26 11.47
CA CYS A 160 -16.01 2.49 10.46
C CYS A 160 -16.97 1.65 9.62
N GLU A 161 -16.83 1.75 8.30
CA GLU A 161 -17.49 0.94 7.30
C GLU A 161 -16.55 -0.20 6.89
N LYS A 162 -16.91 -1.44 7.23
CA LYS A 162 -16.12 -2.62 6.85
C LYS A 162 -16.45 -3.15 5.46
N ASP A 163 -17.64 -2.86 4.96
CA ASP A 163 -18.16 -3.37 3.69
C ASP A 163 -18.42 -2.19 2.75
N ILE A 164 -17.44 -1.89 1.88
CA ILE A 164 -17.44 -0.69 1.06
C ILE A 164 -17.65 -1.09 -0.40
N LEU A 165 -18.64 -0.47 -1.05
CA LEU A 165 -18.91 -0.69 -2.47
C LEU A 165 -18.29 0.42 -3.32
N LEU A 166 -17.41 0.05 -4.24
CA LEU A 166 -16.60 0.98 -5.03
C LEU A 166 -16.76 0.71 -6.54
N CYS A 167 -16.60 1.77 -7.34
CA CYS A 167 -16.31 1.63 -8.76
C CYS A 167 -14.86 1.14 -8.95
N ARG A 168 -14.51 0.64 -10.14
CA ARG A 168 -13.16 0.11 -10.43
C ARG A 168 -12.04 1.10 -10.11
N ILE A 169 -12.23 2.38 -10.43
CA ILE A 169 -11.23 3.43 -10.21
C ILE A 169 -11.02 3.68 -8.70
N CYS A 170 -12.10 3.80 -7.94
CA CYS A 170 -11.99 4.00 -6.49
C CYS A 170 -11.44 2.75 -5.80
N ALA A 171 -11.78 1.55 -6.26
CA ALA A 171 -11.27 0.31 -5.72
C ALA A 171 -9.76 0.17 -5.91
N ALA A 172 -9.24 0.41 -7.13
CA ALA A 172 -7.81 0.37 -7.40
C ALA A 172 -7.04 1.36 -6.50
N ARG A 173 -7.57 2.58 -6.35
CA ARG A 173 -6.94 3.57 -5.45
C ARG A 173 -7.04 3.15 -3.97
N ALA A 174 -8.15 2.56 -3.55
CA ALA A 174 -8.37 2.10 -2.18
C ALA A 174 -7.43 0.94 -1.81
N ASP A 175 -7.15 0.07 -2.77
CA ASP A 175 -6.20 -1.03 -2.63
C ASP A 175 -4.78 -0.51 -2.37
N ILE A 176 -4.30 0.43 -3.19
CA ILE A 176 -2.97 1.04 -2.99
C ILE A 176 -2.94 1.84 -1.68
N PHE A 177 -4.01 2.59 -1.35
CA PHE A 177 -4.08 3.34 -0.09
C PHE A 177 -4.03 2.40 1.13
N HIS A 178 -4.76 1.28 1.10
CA HIS A 178 -4.74 0.25 2.13
C HIS A 178 -3.34 -0.35 2.28
N LYS A 179 -2.70 -0.70 1.16
CA LYS A 179 -1.33 -1.20 1.13
C LYS A 179 -0.36 -0.23 1.80
N ILE A 180 -0.33 1.04 1.38
CA ILE A 180 0.55 2.07 1.98
C ILE A 180 0.22 2.33 3.46
N ALA A 181 -1.05 2.36 3.84
CA ALA A 181 -1.47 2.60 5.23
C ALA A 181 -0.98 1.51 6.19
N HIS A 182 -0.87 0.28 5.69
CA HIS A 182 -0.49 -0.89 6.49
C HIS A 182 0.88 -1.47 6.14
N GLU A 183 1.64 -0.84 5.25
CA GLU A 183 2.93 -1.36 4.77
C GLU A 183 3.89 -1.65 5.93
N LYS A 184 4.01 -0.71 6.88
CA LYS A 184 4.81 -0.88 8.10
C LYS A 184 4.40 -2.10 8.93
N TYR A 185 3.08 -2.29 9.11
CA TYR A 185 2.55 -3.44 9.83
C TYR A 185 2.80 -4.74 9.07
N ASN A 186 2.61 -4.75 7.75
CA ASN A 186 2.85 -5.91 6.91
C ASN A 186 4.33 -6.32 6.95
N LEU A 187 5.26 -5.37 6.86
CA LEU A 187 6.69 -5.61 7.02
C LEU A 187 7.01 -6.25 8.38
N TYR A 188 6.43 -5.75 9.47
CA TYR A 188 6.58 -6.35 10.79
C TYR A 188 6.08 -7.79 10.84
N ILE A 189 4.91 -8.08 10.27
CA ILE A 189 4.37 -9.45 10.20
C ILE A 189 5.28 -10.37 9.37
N HIS A 190 5.81 -9.90 8.25
CA HIS A 190 6.79 -10.65 7.45
C HIS A 190 8.07 -10.94 8.25
N CYS A 191 8.62 -9.94 8.94
CA CYS A 191 9.78 -10.13 9.82
C CYS A 191 9.46 -11.14 10.94
N SER A 192 8.28 -11.05 11.54
CA SER A 192 7.84 -11.96 12.60
C SER A 192 7.75 -13.41 12.12
N SER A 193 7.26 -13.64 10.89
CA SER A 193 7.24 -14.97 10.29
C SER A 193 8.66 -15.52 10.11
N ARG A 194 9.55 -14.73 9.51
CA ARG A 194 10.93 -15.14 9.23
C ARG A 194 11.75 -15.41 10.49
N VAL A 195 11.58 -14.58 11.53
CA VAL A 195 12.18 -14.83 12.85
C VAL A 195 11.65 -16.13 13.45
N GLY A 196 10.33 -16.37 13.38
CA GLY A 196 9.72 -17.61 13.88
C GLY A 196 10.24 -18.86 13.15
N GLU A 197 10.39 -18.79 11.83
CA GLU A 197 10.99 -19.85 11.00
C GLU A 197 12.44 -20.14 11.42
N GLN A 198 13.27 -19.11 11.59
CA GLN A 198 14.67 -19.27 12.05
C GLN A 198 14.76 -19.85 13.46
N GLN A 199 13.90 -19.42 14.39
CA GLN A 199 13.86 -19.95 15.76
C GLN A 199 13.41 -21.42 15.79
N GLN A 200 12.48 -21.80 14.92
CA GLN A 200 11.99 -23.17 14.81
C GLN A 200 13.04 -24.10 14.19
N GLU A 201 13.69 -23.66 13.12
CA GLU A 201 14.70 -24.45 12.39
C GLU A 201 16.03 -24.52 13.16
N TYR A 202 16.40 -23.45 13.87
CA TYR A 202 17.67 -23.33 14.60
C TYR A 202 17.48 -22.84 16.05
N PRO A 203 16.94 -23.67 16.98
CA PRO A 203 16.61 -23.25 18.35
C PRO A 203 17.80 -22.76 19.20
N GLY A 204 19.03 -23.06 18.79
CA GLY A 204 20.26 -22.68 19.49
C GLY A 204 20.83 -21.32 19.08
N LYS A 205 20.30 -20.67 18.02
CA LYS A 205 20.80 -19.36 17.58
C LYS A 205 20.38 -18.26 18.55
N SER A 206 21.32 -17.36 18.85
CA SER A 206 21.04 -16.12 19.55
C SER A 206 20.25 -15.14 18.68
N SER A 207 19.59 -14.16 19.31
CA SER A 207 18.88 -13.10 18.60
C SER A 207 19.78 -12.35 17.61
N THR A 208 21.04 -12.10 17.97
CA THR A 208 22.01 -11.43 17.10
C THR A 208 22.38 -12.26 15.88
N GLU A 209 22.53 -13.58 16.02
CA GLU A 209 22.78 -14.48 14.90
C GLU A 209 21.58 -14.52 13.96
N ILE A 210 20.35 -14.64 14.49
CA ILE A 210 19.11 -14.61 13.70
C ILE A 210 18.99 -13.29 12.92
N LEU A 211 19.26 -12.16 13.58
CA LEU A 211 19.21 -10.85 12.94
C LEU A 211 20.17 -10.77 11.75
N ASN A 212 21.43 -11.16 11.96
CA ASN A 212 22.47 -11.09 10.93
C ASN A 212 22.16 -12.02 9.76
N ASP A 213 21.69 -13.23 10.03
CA ASP A 213 21.33 -14.20 8.99
C ASP A 213 20.18 -13.66 8.12
N LEU A 214 19.13 -13.12 8.74
CA LEU A 214 17.98 -12.57 8.01
C LEU A 214 18.35 -11.32 7.19
N LEU A 215 19.24 -10.47 7.70
CA LEU A 215 19.73 -9.30 6.95
C LEU A 215 20.68 -9.71 5.80
N ALA A 216 21.35 -10.85 5.90
CA ALA A 216 22.20 -11.40 4.84
C ALA A 216 21.39 -12.05 3.71
N GLU A 217 20.10 -12.34 3.90
CA GLU A 217 19.19 -12.84 2.85
C GLU A 217 18.81 -11.74 1.84
N HIS A 218 19.77 -11.32 1.00
CA HIS A 218 19.61 -10.20 0.07
C HIS A 218 18.36 -10.30 -0.81
N ASN A 219 18.03 -11.49 -1.33
CA ASN A 219 16.86 -11.68 -2.20
C ASN A 219 15.54 -11.28 -1.54
N TRP A 220 15.38 -11.56 -0.24
CA TRP A 220 14.15 -11.27 0.49
C TRP A 220 14.02 -9.77 0.77
N VAL A 221 15.08 -9.14 1.28
CA VAL A 221 15.11 -7.69 1.54
C VAL A 221 14.95 -6.90 0.24
N ASP A 222 15.59 -7.34 -0.85
CA ASP A 222 15.46 -6.75 -2.19
C ASP A 222 14.03 -6.80 -2.70
N GLU A 223 13.35 -7.93 -2.52
CA GLU A 223 11.96 -8.10 -2.92
C GLU A 223 11.02 -7.20 -2.12
N LEU A 224 11.18 -7.13 -0.80
CA LEU A 224 10.39 -6.23 0.02
C LEU A 224 10.60 -4.77 -0.41
N PHE A 225 11.84 -4.35 -0.63
CA PHE A 225 12.13 -2.98 -1.05
C PHE A 225 11.57 -2.66 -2.44
N ARG A 226 11.71 -3.60 -3.39
CA ARG A 226 11.14 -3.47 -4.75
C ARG A 226 9.62 -3.31 -4.68
N ASN A 227 8.94 -4.12 -3.88
CA ASN A 227 7.49 -4.06 -3.71
C ASN A 227 7.02 -2.73 -3.09
N MET A 228 7.77 -2.23 -2.12
CA MET A 228 7.49 -0.94 -1.47
C MET A 228 7.66 0.22 -2.46
N ARG A 229 8.78 0.25 -3.19
CA ARG A 229 9.05 1.26 -4.23
C ARG A 229 8.04 1.24 -5.36
N ASN A 230 7.61 0.06 -5.81
CA ASN A 230 6.57 -0.06 -6.83
C ASN A 230 5.27 0.62 -6.37
N SER A 231 4.87 0.41 -5.12
CA SER A 231 3.67 1.02 -4.54
C SER A 231 3.80 2.55 -4.46
N TRP A 232 4.97 3.06 -4.12
CA TRP A 232 5.24 4.51 -4.13
C TRP A 232 5.18 5.09 -5.55
N ALA A 233 5.80 4.41 -6.53
CA ALA A 233 5.80 4.84 -7.92
C ALA A 233 4.40 4.83 -8.53
N GLU A 234 3.57 3.85 -8.17
CA GLU A 234 2.17 3.78 -8.58
C GLU A 234 1.37 5.00 -8.08
N VAL A 235 1.62 5.47 -6.85
CA VAL A 235 1.01 6.69 -6.32
C VAL A 235 1.45 7.93 -7.09
N GLU A 236 2.75 8.07 -7.39
CA GLU A 236 3.26 9.18 -8.21
C GLU A 236 2.61 9.19 -9.61
N SER A 237 2.46 8.00 -10.20
CA SER A 237 1.81 7.83 -11.50
C SER A 237 0.34 8.26 -11.48
N LEU A 238 -0.41 7.85 -10.46
CA LEU A 238 -1.82 8.25 -10.28
C LEU A 238 -1.97 9.76 -10.07
N GLU A 239 -1.07 10.39 -9.31
CA GLU A 239 -1.07 11.84 -9.12
C GLU A 239 -0.78 12.56 -10.44
N ARG A 240 0.24 12.13 -11.19
CA ARG A 240 0.60 12.64 -12.52
C ARG A 240 -0.58 12.55 -13.49
N GLN A 241 -1.25 11.41 -13.55
CA GLN A 241 -2.42 11.20 -14.41
C GLN A 241 -3.58 12.15 -14.07
N LYS A 242 -3.83 12.44 -12.78
CA LYS A 242 -4.87 13.41 -12.41
C LYS A 242 -4.51 14.82 -12.90
N ARG A 243 -3.27 15.28 -12.70
CA ARG A 243 -2.81 16.60 -13.15
C ARG A 243 -2.96 16.78 -14.66
N PHE A 244 -2.63 15.78 -15.46
CA PHE A 244 -2.81 15.85 -16.92
C PHE A 244 -4.27 15.98 -17.36
N ARG A 245 -5.20 15.31 -16.66
CA ARG A 245 -6.64 15.43 -16.94
C ARG A 245 -7.17 16.82 -16.61
N GLU A 246 -6.67 17.45 -15.54
CA GLU A 246 -7.06 18.81 -15.16
C GLU A 246 -6.53 19.88 -16.13
N VAL A 247 -5.34 19.68 -16.71
CA VAL A 247 -4.76 20.61 -17.71
C VAL A 247 -5.38 20.45 -19.11
N SER A 248 -5.96 19.29 -19.41
CA SER A 248 -6.57 18.98 -20.70
C SER A 248 -8.08 19.31 -20.78
N GLN A 249 -8.67 19.83 -19.70
CA GLN A 249 -10.06 20.29 -19.59
C GLN A 249 -10.12 21.82 -19.66
#